data_AF-A0ABD3EWI9-F1
#
_entry.id   AF-A0ABD3EWI9-F1
#
_cell.length_a   1.000
_cell.length_b   1.000
_cell.length_c   1.000
_cell.angle_alpha   90.00
_cell.angle_beta   90.00
_cell.angle_gamma   90.00
#
_symmetry.space_group_name_H-M   'P 1'
#
loop_
_entity.id
_entity.type
_entity.pdbx_description
1 polymer ?
#
loop_
_entity_poly.entity_id
_entity_poly.type
_entity_poly.pdbx_seq_one_letter_code
_entity_poly.pdbx_strand_id
1 'polypeptide(L)'
;MVRCAFPNLVADDRSLPIVHKLLEQRLVLCGSFYFEWNESSNCIQSFAFKADMLKPLLEVLGSLSDVSCVFHNARLTPDCGLVY
;
A
#
# COMPACT_ATOMS: atom_id res chain seq x y z
N MET A 1 1.43 10.79 0.77
CA MET A 1 0.93 9.40 0.92
C MET A 1 1.89 8.52 1.73
N VAL A 2 3.18 8.48 1.39
CA VAL A 2 4.20 7.63 2.07
C VAL A 2 4.26 7.84 3.59
N ARG A 3 4.31 9.08 4.10
CA ARG A 3 4.32 9.36 5.57
C ARG A 3 3.11 8.81 6.34
N CYS A 4 1.95 8.68 5.69
CA CYS A 4 0.74 8.21 6.34
C CYS A 4 0.61 6.68 6.26
N ALA A 5 1.04 6.08 5.15
CA ALA A 5 0.97 4.63 4.95
C ALA A 5 2.15 3.88 5.60
N PHE A 6 3.35 4.47 5.56
CA PHE A 6 4.61 3.86 6.00
C PHE A 6 5.38 4.78 6.96
N PRO A 7 4.84 5.06 8.15
CA PRO A 7 5.53 5.91 9.14
C PRO A 7 6.87 5.32 9.58
N ASN A 8 7.00 3.99 9.58
CA ASN A 8 8.21 3.23 9.86
C ASN A 8 9.37 3.61 8.93
N LEU A 9 9.10 3.81 7.64
CA LEU A 9 10.12 4.17 6.64
C LEU A 9 10.68 5.58 6.82
N VAL A 10 10.04 6.42 7.64
CA VAL A 10 10.49 7.79 7.89
C VAL A 10 11.21 7.92 9.23
N ALA A 11 11.00 6.96 10.14
CA ALA A 11 11.50 7.02 11.51
C ALA A 11 12.79 6.23 11.75
N ASP A 12 13.13 5.25 10.91
CA ASP A 12 14.32 4.39 11.09
C ASP A 12 15.37 4.66 9.99
N ASP A 13 16.56 5.12 10.38
CA ASP A 13 17.70 5.30 9.46
C ASP A 13 18.10 3.99 8.76
N ARG A 14 17.80 2.82 9.33
CA ARG A 14 18.04 1.51 8.68
C ARG A 14 17.14 1.28 7.48
N SER A 15 16.05 2.05 7.34
CA SER A 15 15.16 1.99 6.18
C SER A 15 15.61 2.89 5.02
N LEU A 16 16.65 3.73 5.20
CA LEU A 16 17.17 4.63 4.17
C LEU A 16 17.46 3.94 2.83
N PRO A 17 18.07 2.73 2.76
CA PRO A 17 18.30 2.05 1.48
C PRO A 17 16.99 1.69 0.77
N ILE A 18 15.96 1.29 1.52
CA ILE A 18 14.63 0.95 0.99
C ILE A 18 13.94 2.22 0.51
N VAL A 19 14.01 3.30 1.30
CA VAL A 19 13.47 4.62 0.93
C VAL A 19 14.11 5.12 -0.36
N HIS A 20 15.44 5.01 -0.51
CA HIS A 20 16.14 5.38 -1.73
C HIS A 20 15.70 4.60 -2.96
N LYS A 21 15.42 3.30 -2.82
CA LYS A 21 14.88 2.49 -3.92
C LYS A 21 13.45 2.90 -4.29
N LEU A 22 12.64 3.34 -3.32
CA LEU A 22 11.24 3.72 -3.54
C LEU A 22 11.07 5.18 -3.98
N LEU A 23 12.05 6.05 -3.70
CA LEU A 23 12.05 7.44 -4.14
C LEU A 23 11.99 7.49 -5.67
N GLU A 24 11.12 8.36 -6.18
CA GLU A 24 10.89 8.59 -7.62
C GLU A 24 10.36 7.37 -8.40
N GLN A 25 10.03 6.26 -7.72
CA GLN A 25 9.41 5.12 -8.38
C GLN A 25 7.90 5.31 -8.55
N ARG A 26 7.41 4.93 -9.73
CA ARG A 26 5.98 4.81 -10.01
C ARG A 26 5.53 3.37 -9.84
N LEU A 27 4.90 3.05 -8.71
CA LEU A 27 4.28 1.75 -8.51
C LEU A 27 2.93 1.70 -9.21
N VAL A 28 2.77 0.76 -10.16
CA VAL A 28 1.50 0.48 -10.81
C VAL A 28 0.86 -0.71 -10.10
N LEU A 29 -0.31 -0.50 -9.49
CA LEU A 29 -1.03 -1.54 -8.76
C LEU A 29 -2.15 -2.11 -9.62
N CYS A 30 -2.24 -3.43 -9.68
CA CYS A 30 -3.41 -4.10 -10.23
C CYS A 30 -4.44 -4.29 -9.10
N GLY A 31 -5.65 -3.77 -9.29
CA GLY A 31 -6.69 -3.85 -8.27
C GLY A 31 -8.09 -3.89 -8.84
N SER A 32 -9.04 -4.12 -7.95
CA SER A 32 -10.47 -4.15 -8.21
C SER A 32 -11.22 -3.27 -7.22
N PHE A 33 -12.31 -2.69 -7.69
CA PHE A 33 -13.23 -1.88 -6.90
C PHE A 33 -14.59 -2.55 -6.93
N TYR A 34 -15.25 -2.58 -5.78
CA TYR A 34 -16.62 -3.04 -5.62
C TYR A 34 -17.43 -1.91 -5.02
N PHE A 35 -18.54 -1.57 -5.68
CA PHE A 35 -19.48 -0.57 -5.24
C PHE A 35 -20.83 -1.24 -5.08
N GLU A 36 -21.43 -1.09 -3.91
CA GLU A 36 -22.83 -1.47 -3.70
C GLU A 36 -23.68 -0.21 -3.84
N TRP A 37 -24.54 -0.20 -4.86
CA TRP A 37 -25.49 0.88 -5.10
C TRP A 37 -26.84 0.55 -4.45
N ASN A 38 -27.41 1.50 -3.71
CA ASN A 38 -28.78 1.40 -3.22
C ASN A 38 -29.70 2.28 -4.05
N GLU A 39 -30.60 1.63 -4.79
CA GLU A 39 -31.61 2.29 -5.61
C GLU A 39 -32.62 3.11 -4.81
N SER A 40 -32.96 2.69 -3.57
CA SER A 40 -33.94 3.38 -2.73
C SER A 40 -33.43 4.72 -2.23
N SER A 41 -32.13 4.82 -1.91
CA SER A 41 -31.48 6.07 -1.50
C SER A 41 -30.75 6.77 -2.64
N ASN A 42 -30.76 6.18 -3.84
CA ASN A 42 -30.08 6.66 -5.05
C ASN A 42 -28.60 7.03 -4.78
N CYS A 43 -27.90 6.19 -4.02
CA CYS A 43 -26.50 6.43 -3.63
C CYS A 43 -25.72 5.13 -3.38
N ILE A 44 -24.39 5.24 -3.36
CA ILE A 44 -23.49 4.13 -2.99
C ILE A 44 -23.58 3.89 -1.48
N GLN A 45 -23.91 2.66 -1.07
CA GLN A 45 -23.96 2.25 0.34
C GLN A 45 -22.68 1.60 0.83
N SER A 46 -21.96 0.92 -0.05
CA SER A 46 -20.72 0.25 0.31
C SER A 46 -19.67 0.44 -0.77
N PHE A 47 -18.42 0.54 -0.32
CA PHE A 47 -17.24 0.62 -1.15
C PHE A 47 -16.20 -0.33 -0.60
N ALA A 48 -15.73 -1.23 -1.45
CA ALA A 48 -14.58 -2.07 -1.16
C ALA A 48 -13.55 -1.95 -2.28
N PHE A 49 -12.28 -1.98 -1.90
CA PHE A 49 -11.16 -1.92 -2.82
C PHE A 49 -10.12 -2.96 -2.40
N LYS A 50 -9.50 -3.59 -3.39
CA LYS A 50 -8.38 -4.50 -3.19
C LYS A 50 -7.35 -4.26 -4.30
N ALA A 51 -6.07 -4.17 -3.95
CA ALA A 51 -5.00 -4.10 -4.94
C ALA A 51 -3.76 -4.85 -4.49
N ASP A 52 -3.01 -5.43 -5.44
CA ASP A 52 -1.75 -6.11 -5.16
C ASP A 52 -0.58 -5.13 -5.10
N MET A 53 -0.13 -4.82 -3.89
CA MET A 53 1.07 -4.00 -3.65
C MET A 53 2.34 -4.84 -3.54
N LEU A 54 2.22 -6.15 -3.32
CA LEU A 54 3.39 -7.05 -3.17
C LEU A 54 4.18 -7.12 -4.46
N LYS A 55 3.49 -7.37 -5.58
CA LYS A 55 4.14 -7.55 -6.87
C LYS A 55 5.02 -6.35 -7.28
N PRO A 56 4.51 -5.11 -7.35
CA PRO A 56 5.32 -3.97 -7.77
C PRO A 56 6.41 -3.60 -6.76
N LEU A 57 6.19 -3.82 -5.45
CA LEU A 57 7.25 -3.61 -4.45
C LEU A 57 8.36 -4.64 -4.58
N LEU A 58 8.03 -5.91 -4.86
CA LEU A 58 9.03 -6.93 -5.09
C LEU A 58 9.86 -6.65 -6.35
N GLU A 59 9.22 -6.16 -7.41
CA GLU A 59 9.90 -5.73 -8.65
C GLU A 59 10.91 -4.60 -8.41
N VAL A 60 10.57 -3.63 -7.54
CA VAL A 60 11.45 -2.50 -7.21
C VAL A 60 12.54 -2.87 -6.20
N LEU A 61 12.19 -3.62 -5.15
CA LEU A 61 13.09 -3.88 -4.03
C LEU A 61 13.99 -5.09 -4.25
N GLY A 62 13.54 -6.05 -5.07
CA GLY A 62 14.28 -7.25 -5.43
C GLY A 62 14.36 -8.32 -4.34
N SER A 63 13.76 -8.11 -3.16
CA SER A 63 13.73 -9.10 -2.09
C SER A 63 12.45 -9.04 -1.26
N LEU A 64 11.94 -10.21 -0.88
CA LEU A 64 10.77 -10.29 -0.01
C LEU A 64 11.07 -9.79 1.41
N SER A 65 12.33 -9.87 1.85
CA SER A 65 12.79 -9.31 3.13
C SER A 65 12.66 -7.79 3.17
N ASP A 66 13.09 -7.10 2.11
CA ASP A 66 12.93 -5.63 2.00
C ASP A 66 11.45 -5.25 1.92
N VAL A 67 10.64 -6.01 1.18
CA VAL A 67 9.17 -5.82 1.13
C VAL A 67 8.55 -6.00 2.51
N SER A 68 8.94 -7.02 3.26
CA SER A 68 8.47 -7.24 4.63
C SER A 68 8.85 -6.08 5.55
N CYS A 69 10.04 -5.50 5.37
CA CYS A 69 10.47 -4.32 6.12
C CYS A 69 9.61 -3.07 5.82
N VAL A 70 9.18 -2.87 4.57
CA VAL A 70 8.24 -1.80 4.20
C VAL A 70 6.95 -1.91 5.01
N PHE A 71 6.41 -3.13 5.18
CA PHE A 71 5.17 -3.36 5.90
C PHE A 71 5.33 -3.51 7.42
N HIS A 72 6.56 -3.51 7.94
CA HIS A 72 6.80 -3.61 9.38
C HIS A 72 6.34 -2.33 10.09
N ASN A 73 5.26 -2.41 10.88
CA ASN A 73 4.58 -1.26 11.49
C ASN A 73 4.01 -0.25 10.45
N ALA A 74 3.71 -0.71 9.24
CA ALA A 74 2.95 0.06 8.28
C ALA A 74 1.48 0.16 8.71
N ARG A 75 0.82 1.24 8.29
CA ARG A 75 -0.63 1.44 8.45
C ARG A 75 -1.44 0.93 7.27
N LEU A 76 -0.76 0.31 6.31
CA LEU A 76 -1.33 -0.22 5.08
C LEU A 76 -0.94 -1.69 4.97
N THR A 77 -1.90 -2.55 4.64
CA THR A 77 -1.63 -3.96 4.32
C THR A 77 -1.17 -4.11 2.87
N PRO A 78 -0.56 -5.23 2.48
CA PRO A 78 -0.11 -5.44 1.11
C PRO A 78 -1.25 -5.49 0.07
N ASP A 79 -2.49 -5.69 0.52
CA ASP A 79 -3.71 -5.63 -0.28
C ASP A 79 -4.37 -4.23 -0.30
N CYS A 80 -3.66 -3.21 0.20
CA CYS A 80 -4.07 -1.81 0.32
C CYS A 80 -5.22 -1.53 1.31
N GLY A 81 -5.40 -2.40 2.31
CA GLY A 81 -6.29 -2.16 3.46
C GLY A 81 -5.61 -1.28 4.51
N LEU A 82 -6.38 -0.49 5.26
CA LEU A 82 -5.85 0.30 6.38
C LEU A 82 -5.83 -0.51 7.68
N VAL A 83 -4.74 -0.39 8.44
CA VAL A 83 -4.59 -0.97 9.78
C VAL A 83 -4.58 0.16 10.81
N TYR A 84 -5.49 0.10 11.78
CA TYR A 84 -5.64 1.10 12.85
C TYR A 84 -5.03 0.59 14.16
#